data_AF-A0A2V9QV38-F1
#
_entry.id   AF-A0A2V9QV38-F1
#
_cell.length_a   1.000
_cell.length_b   1.000
_cell.length_c   1.000
_cell.angle_alpha   90.00
_cell.angle_beta   90.00
_cell.angle_gamma   90.00
#
_symmetry.space_group_name_H-M   'P 1'
#
loop_
_entity.id
_entity.type
_entity.pdbx_description
1 polymer ?
#
loop_
_entity_poly.entity_id
_entity_poly.type
_entity_poly.pdbx_seq_one_letter_code
_entity_poly.pdbx_strand_id
1 'polypeptide(L)' 'IEGRPQVLIHNGKLFEDVMARAKLTHHELNAALRQAGCSCIEEVHSAILENNGSISVVPHQAVKGEGHEGKGGA' A
#
# COMPACT_ATOMS: atom_id res chain seq x y z
N ILE A 1 -0.87 -6.70 -23.16
CA ILE A 1 -0.19 -7.30 -21.98
C ILE A 1 -1.15 -7.09 -20.82
N GLU A 2 -1.96 -8.10 -20.52
CA GLU A 2 -2.81 -8.08 -19.33
C GLU A 2 -1.89 -8.28 -18.12
N GLY A 3 -1.71 -7.23 -17.34
CA GLY A 3 -0.85 -7.25 -16.16
C GLY A 3 -1.49 -8.11 -15.08
N ARG A 4 -0.81 -9.18 -14.67
CA ARG A 4 -1.20 -9.88 -13.44
C ARG A 4 -0.83 -9.00 -12.24
N PRO A 5 -1.65 -8.98 -11.19
CA PRO A 5 -1.28 -8.28 -9.97
C PRO A 5 0.04 -8.81 -9.43
N GLN A 6 0.90 -7.92 -8.97
CA GLN A 6 2.25 -8.25 -8.50
C GLN A 6 2.40 -7.87 -7.04
N VAL A 7 2.91 -8.80 -6.23
CA VAL A 7 3.20 -8.53 -4.82
C VAL A 7 4.47 -7.69 -4.74
N LEU A 8 4.36 -6.51 -4.14
CA LEU A 8 5.47 -5.59 -3.89
C LEU A 8 6.04 -5.75 -2.48
N ILE A 9 5.17 -5.92 -1.47
CA ILE A 9 5.55 -6.17 -0.08
C ILE A 9 4.80 -7.39 0.43
N HIS A 10 5.48 -8.25 1.19
CA HIS A 10 4.82 -9.31 1.97
C HIS A 10 5.50 -9.48 3.33
N ASN A 11 4.71 -9.41 4.40
CA ASN A 11 5.15 -9.49 5.80
C ASN A 11 6.37 -8.59 6.09
N GLY A 12 6.26 -7.31 5.78
CA GLY A 12 7.33 -6.34 5.98
C GLY A 12 8.52 -6.44 5.03
N LYS A 13 8.52 -7.38 4.07
CA LYS A 13 9.63 -7.57 3.12
C LYS A 13 9.29 -6.98 1.76
N LEU A 14 10.12 -6.06 1.29
CA LEU A 14 10.01 -5.45 -0.03
C LEU A 14 10.64 -6.34 -1.10
N PHE A 15 9.92 -6.55 -2.20
CA PHE A 15 10.41 -7.22 -3.41
C PHE A 15 10.92 -6.19 -4.43
N GLU A 16 12.13 -5.69 -4.21
CA GLU A 16 12.73 -4.63 -5.05
C GLU A 16 12.79 -4.99 -6.54
N ASP A 17 13.10 -6.26 -6.85
CA ASP A 17 13.11 -6.75 -8.24
C ASP A 17 11.76 -6.61 -8.95
N VAL A 18 10.66 -6.77 -8.21
CA VAL A 18 9.30 -6.62 -8.73
C VAL A 18 9.02 -5.15 -9.01
N MET A 19 9.37 -4.26 -8.08
CA MET A 19 9.27 -2.81 -8.30
C MET A 19 10.07 -2.35 -9.51
N ALA A 20 11.31 -2.81 -9.64
CA ALA A 20 12.19 -2.44 -10.75
C ALA A 20 11.60 -2.89 -12.10
N ARG A 21 11.10 -4.12 -12.20
CA ARG A 21 10.42 -4.62 -13.41
C ARG A 21 9.14 -3.85 -13.72
N ALA A 22 8.40 -3.45 -12.68
CA ALA A 22 7.19 -2.65 -12.80
C ALA A 22 7.47 -1.15 -13.07
N LYS A 23 8.74 -0.73 -13.05
CA LYS A 23 9.17 0.68 -13.12
C LYS A 23 8.54 1.55 -12.02
N LEU A 24 8.27 0.95 -10.87
CA LEU A 24 7.69 1.63 -9.73
C LEU A 24 8.79 2.28 -8.89
N THR A 25 8.60 3.53 -8.53
CA THR A 25 9.51 4.26 -7.65
C THR A 25 9.18 4.03 -6.18
N HIS A 26 10.18 4.18 -5.31
CA HIS A 26 9.97 4.20 -3.86
C HIS A 26 9.01 5.32 -3.42
N HIS A 27 8.96 6.42 -4.17
CA HIS A 27 8.04 7.52 -3.86
C HIS A 27 6.57 7.10 -4.05
N GLU A 28 6.26 6.43 -5.16
CA GLU A 28 4.91 5.93 -5.45
C GLU A 28 4.48 4.86 -4.43
N LEU A 29 5.37 3.92 -4.11
CA LEU A 29 5.10 2.93 -3.06
C LEU A 29 4.83 3.61 -1.71
N ASN A 30 5.71 4.52 -1.29
CA ASN A 30 5.56 5.24 -0.01
C ASN A 30 4.28 6.08 0.04
N ALA A 31 3.84 6.66 -1.07
CA ALA A 31 2.58 7.38 -1.14
C ALA A 31 1.39 6.43 -0.85
N ALA A 32 1.37 5.24 -1.45
CA ALA A 32 0.35 4.23 -1.20
C ALA A 32 0.36 3.73 0.25
N LEU A 33 1.55 3.49 0.83
CA LEU A 33 1.68 3.10 2.24
C LEU A 33 1.07 4.15 3.17
N ARG A 34 1.38 5.43 2.96
CA ARG A 34 0.83 6.54 3.76
C ARG A 34 -0.68 6.66 3.62
N GLN A 35 -1.22 6.49 2.42
CA GLN A 35 -2.68 6.49 2.20
C GLN A 35 -3.38 5.37 2.97
N ALA A 36 -2.70 4.24 3.17
CA ALA A 36 -3.18 3.12 3.96
C ALA A 36 -2.85 3.23 5.47
N GLY A 37 -2.28 4.36 5.91
CA GLY A 37 -1.91 4.60 7.31
C GLY A 37 -0.65 3.87 7.78
N CYS A 38 0.17 3.34 6.86
CA CYS A 38 1.46 2.74 7.17
C CYS A 38 2.58 3.79 7.03
N SER A 39 3.41 3.91 8.06
CA SER A 39 4.56 4.81 8.11
C SER A 39 5.82 4.17 7.54
N CYS A 40 5.93 2.83 7.62
CA CYS A 40 7.07 2.06 7.13
C CYS A 40 6.64 0.70 6.55
N ILE A 41 7.57 0.02 5.88
CA ILE A 41 7.29 -1.26 5.21
C ILE A 41 6.98 -2.37 6.21
N GLU A 42 7.57 -2.34 7.40
CA GLU A 42 7.41 -3.34 8.46
C GLU A 42 5.99 -3.40 9.01
N GLU A 43 5.21 -2.31 8.88
CA GLU A 43 3.81 -2.24 9.26
C GLU A 43 2.87 -2.89 8.22
N VAL A 44 3.40 -3.28 7.06
CA VAL A 44 2.64 -3.77 5.90
C VAL A 44 2.62 -5.30 5.85
N HIS A 45 1.44 -5.89 5.96
CA HIS A 45 1.23 -7.31 5.71
C HIS A 45 1.37 -7.65 4.23
N SER A 46 0.74 -6.86 3.35
CA SER A 46 0.89 -7.03 1.91
C SER A 46 0.67 -5.72 1.15
N ALA A 47 1.49 -5.46 0.13
CA ALA A 47 1.23 -4.44 -0.88
C ALA A 47 1.21 -5.09 -2.27
N ILE A 48 0.18 -4.82 -3.07
CA ILE A 48 -0.06 -5.42 -4.38
C ILE A 48 -0.19 -4.32 -5.43
N LEU A 49 0.59 -4.41 -6.51
CA LEU A 49 0.40 -3.62 -7.72
C LEU A 49 -0.70 -4.26 -8.56
N GLU A 50 -1.84 -3.59 -8.68
CA GLU A 50 -2.99 -4.03 -9.47
C GLU A 50 -2.77 -3.83 -10.97
N ASN A 51 -3.61 -4.48 -11.79
CA ASN A 51 -3.54 -4.41 -13.26
C ASN A 51 -3.77 -2.99 -13.83
N ASN A 52 -4.42 -2.12 -13.07
CA ASN A 52 -4.69 -0.72 -13.41
C ASN A 52 -3.58 0.24 -12.97
N GLY A 53 -2.50 -0.26 -12.37
CA GLY A 53 -1.38 0.54 -11.86
C GLY A 53 -1.56 1.10 -10.44
N SER A 54 -2.70 0.84 -9.79
CA SER A 54 -2.90 1.20 -8.38
C SER A 54 -2.18 0.23 -7.44
N ILE A 55 -1.90 0.68 -6.22
CA ILE A 55 -1.27 -0.14 -5.19
C ILE A 55 -2.27 -0.34 -4.04
N SER A 56 -2.68 -1.58 -3.82
CA SER A 56 -3.50 -1.99 -2.69
C SER A 56 -2.60 -2.36 -1.51
N VAL A 57 -2.88 -1.83 -0.31
CA VAL A 57 -2.04 -2.06 0.89
C VAL A 57 -2.89 -2.62 2.03
N VAL A 58 -2.38 -3.68 2.67
CA VAL A 58 -2.96 -4.32 3.85
C VAL A 58 -1.96 -4.21 5.01
N PRO A 59 -2.29 -3.52 6.11
CA PRO A 59 -1.44 -3.43 7.30
C PRO A 59 -1.41 -4.73 8.15
N HIS A 60 -0.39 -4.92 9.00
CA HIS A 60 -0.20 -6.11 9.86
C HIS A 60 -1.24 -6.29 10.98
N GLN A 61 -1.90 -5.23 11.41
CA GLN A 61 -3.14 -5.24 12.19
C GLN A 61 -3.58 -3.78 12.28
N ALA A 62 -4.82 -3.48 11.88
CA ALA A 62 -5.43 -2.21 12.25
C ALA A 62 -5.65 -2.23 13.77
N VAL A 63 -4.81 -1.53 14.53
CA VAL A 63 -5.25 -1.03 15.84
C VAL A 63 -6.45 -0.12 15.54
N LYS A 64 -7.63 -0.50 16.03
CA LYS A 64 -8.93 0.06 15.64
C LYS A 64 -9.28 1.33 16.43
N GLY A 65 -9.84 2.36 15.75
CA GLY A 65 -10.50 3.57 16.32
C GLY A 65 -9.82 4.85 15.81
N GLU A 66 -10.46 5.85 15.19
CA GLU A 66 -11.75 6.49 15.46
C GLU A 66 -12.41 7.04 14.17
N GLY A 67 -13.71 7.28 14.23
CA GLY A 67 -14.55 7.69 13.09
C GLY A 67 -14.28 9.09 12.55
N HIS A 68 -14.70 9.30 11.29
CA HIS A 68 -14.78 10.63 10.70
C HIS A 68 -16.03 10.76 9.84
N GLU A 69 -17.19 10.93 10.47
CA GLU A 69 -18.28 11.78 9.94
C GLU A 69 -18.88 12.59 11.10
N GLY A 70 -18.04 13.46 11.65
CA GLY A 70 -18.46 14.65 12.36
C GLY A 70 -18.14 15.87 11.50
N LYS A 71 -19.09 16.28 10.65
CA LYS A 71 -19.16 17.65 10.13
C LYS A 71 -20.54 18.18 10.49
N GLY A 72 -20.62 18.81 11.66
CA GLY A 72 -21.72 19.72 11.97
C GLY A 72 -21.64 20.96 11.09
N GLY A 73 -22.80 21.48 10.72
CA GLY A 73 -22.99 22.82 10.19
C GLY A 73 -24.33 23.30 10.70
N ALA A 74 -24.27 24.21 11.68
CA ALA A 74 -25.38 25.09 12.03
C ALA A 74 -25.66 26.07 10.89
#